data_AF-A0A2S8NR70-F1
#
_entry.id   AF-A0A2S8NR70-F1
#
_cell.length_a   1.000
_cell.length_b   1.000
_cell.length_c   1.000
_cell.angle_alpha   90.00
_cell.angle_beta   90.00
_cell.angle_gamma   90.00
#
_symmetry.space_group_name_H-M   'P 1'
#
loop_
_entity.id
_entity.type
_entity.pdbx_description
1 polymer ?
#
loop_
_entity_poly.entity_id
_entity_poly.type
_entity_poly.pdbx_seq_one_letter_code
_entity_poly.pdbx_strand_id
1 'polypeptide(L)'
;MIKIGIDPSGTGTTGIVIYEDNKIIHKQEFFSKDWKDHYELIDEYIDEYYFSLNENGFYVHKEGGSKMIWNIENCLYTNANASKDRDDLLRLLWSCTISYQFLNWVSSKYTKSVLCP
;
A
#
# COMPACT_ATOMS: atom_id res chain seq x y z
N MET A 1 15.12 10.62 1.35
CA MET A 1 14.59 9.36 0.76
C MET A 1 13.23 9.09 1.36
N ILE A 2 12.20 8.97 0.52
CA ILE A 2 10.84 8.67 0.96
C ILE A 2 10.62 7.15 0.95
N LYS A 3 9.98 6.63 2.00
CA LYS A 3 9.56 5.23 2.12
C LYS A 3 8.10 5.20 2.56
N ILE A 4 7.31 4.34 1.93
CA ILE A 4 5.89 4.21 2.23
C ILE A 4 5.64 2.77 2.68
N GLY A 5 4.95 2.63 3.81
CA GLY A 5 4.51 1.36 4.36
C GLY A 5 2.99 1.29 4.31
N ILE A 6 2.47 0.19 3.74
CA ILE A 6 1.04 -0.06 3.60
C ILE A 6 0.73 -1.39 4.28
N ASP A 7 -0.20 -1.38 5.23
CA ASP A 7 -0.84 -2.56 5.82
C ASP A 7 -2.26 -2.66 5.25
N PRO A 8 -2.47 -3.40 4.15
CA PRO A 8 -3.73 -3.40 3.41
C PRO A 8 -4.80 -4.30 4.06
N SER A 9 -6.05 -3.88 3.93
CA SER A 9 -7.23 -4.67 4.30
C SER A 9 -8.28 -4.68 3.19
N GLY A 10 -8.95 -5.82 2.98
CA GLY A 10 -10.05 -5.92 2.02
C GLY A 10 -11.41 -5.46 2.55
N THR A 11 -11.64 -5.55 3.87
CA THR A 11 -12.94 -5.27 4.50
C THR A 11 -12.84 -4.64 5.89
N GLY A 12 -11.63 -4.26 6.31
CA GLY A 12 -11.32 -3.69 7.62
C GLY A 12 -10.60 -2.36 7.51
N THR A 13 -9.46 -2.24 8.18
CA THR A 13 -8.68 -1.00 8.23
C THR A 13 -7.39 -1.16 7.43
N THR A 14 -7.19 -0.30 6.44
CA THR A 14 -5.89 -0.12 5.77
C THR A 14 -5.08 0.94 6.52
N GLY A 15 -3.85 0.62 6.88
CA GLY A 15 -2.90 1.53 7.49
C GLY A 15 -1.87 2.01 6.47
N ILE A 16 -1.59 3.32 6.44
CA ILE A 16 -0.55 3.92 5.59
C ILE A 16 0.37 4.76 6.46
N VAL A 17 1.68 4.60 6.27
CA VAL A 17 2.71 5.41 6.92
C VAL A 17 3.75 5.86 5.91
N ILE A 18 4.13 7.14 5.98
CA ILE A 18 5.12 7.73 5.08
C ILE A 18 6.28 8.24 5.92
N TYR A 19 7.47 7.83 5.51
CA TYR A 19 8.73 8.25 6.09
C TYR A 19 9.50 9.11 5.10
N GLU A 20 10.08 10.21 5.56
CA GLU A 20 11.12 10.94 4.87
C GLU A 20 12.38 10.95 5.73
N ASP A 21 13.49 10.46 5.19
CA ASP A 21 14.77 10.35 5.90
C ASP A 21 14.63 9.62 7.26
N ASN A 22 13.84 8.54 7.25
CA ASN A 22 13.49 7.69 8.39
C ASN A 22 12.69 8.39 9.50
N LYS A 23 12.14 9.58 9.26
CA LYS A 23 11.18 10.24 10.15
C LYS A 23 9.77 10.08 9.61
N ILE A 24 8.82 9.75 10.47
CA ILE A 24 7.39 9.71 10.10
C ILE A 24 6.95 11.13 9.78
N ILE A 25 6.48 11.36 8.56
CA ILE A 25 5.88 12.63 8.14
C ILE A 25 4.36 12.52 7.98
N HIS A 26 3.85 11.30 7.80
CA HIS A 26 2.43 11.04 7.67
C HIS A 26 2.06 9.66 8.21
N LYS A 27 0.88 9.57 8.82
CA LYS A 27 0.28 8.32 9.25
C LYS A 27 -1.24 8.44 9.14
N GLN A 28 -1.87 7.47 8.50
CA GLN A 28 -3.32 7.40 8.35
C GLN A 28 -3.83 5.97 8.55
N GLU A 29 -5.02 5.86 9.11
CA GLU A 29 -5.83 4.66 9.12
C GLU A 29 -7.12 4.95 8.35
N PHE A 30 -7.53 4.02 7.50
CA PHE A 30 -8.75 4.13 6.69
C PHE A 30 -9.58 2.86 6.85
N PHE A 31 -10.86 3.02 7.19
CA PHE A 31 -11.79 1.91 7.37
C PHE A 31 -12.82 1.90 6.24
N SER A 32 -12.94 0.77 5.55
CA SER A 32 -14.06 0.47 4.65
C SER A 32 -14.35 -1.02 4.63
N LYS A 33 -15.60 -1.36 4.30
CA LYS A 33 -16.05 -2.74 4.06
C LYS A 33 -15.96 -3.14 2.58
N ASP A 34 -15.65 -2.22 1.68
CA ASP A 34 -15.45 -2.50 0.26
C ASP A 34 -13.95 -2.43 -0.08
N TRP A 35 -13.43 -3.49 -0.69
CA TRP A 35 -12.03 -3.57 -1.09
C TRP A 35 -11.68 -2.53 -2.16
N LYS A 36 -12.67 -2.05 -2.93
CA LYS A 36 -12.45 -1.02 -3.94
C LYS A 36 -12.06 0.31 -3.32
N ASP A 37 -12.71 0.69 -2.22
CA ASP A 37 -12.37 1.93 -1.51
C ASP A 37 -10.92 1.88 -0.99
N HIS A 38 -10.48 0.70 -0.53
CA HIS A 38 -9.09 0.49 -0.12
C HIS A 38 -8.12 0.57 -1.30
N TYR A 39 -8.51 0.05 -2.47
CA TYR A 39 -7.71 0.17 -3.69
C TYR A 39 -7.60 1.62 -4.14
N GLU A 40 -8.72 2.37 -4.19
CA GLU A 40 -8.76 3.78 -4.58
C GLU A 40 -7.89 4.63 -3.66
N LEU A 41 -7.94 4.40 -2.35
CA LEU A 41 -7.03 5.07 -1.40
C LEU A 41 -5.56 4.80 -1.76
N ILE A 42 -5.19 3.54 -1.98
CA ILE A 42 -3.80 3.17 -2.31
C ILE A 42 -3.37 3.79 -3.64
N ASP A 43 -4.24 3.78 -4.65
CA ASP A 43 -4.02 4.40 -5.96
C ASP A 43 -3.78 5.91 -5.84
N GLU A 44 -4.62 6.62 -5.07
CA GLU A 44 -4.46 8.05 -4.81
C GLU A 44 -3.10 8.37 -4.17
N TYR A 45 -2.66 7.58 -3.19
CA TYR A 45 -1.33 7.76 -2.60
C TYR A 45 -0.23 7.50 -3.61
N ILE A 46 -0.35 6.47 -4.44
CA ILE A 46 0.64 6.18 -5.48
C ILE A 46 0.70 7.33 -6.49
N ASP A 47 -0.43 7.82 -6.96
CA ASP A 47 -0.52 8.97 -7.85
C ASP A 47 0.10 10.22 -7.23
N GLU A 48 -0.22 10.51 -5.96
CA GLU A 48 0.31 11.68 -5.26
C GLU A 48 1.84 11.61 -5.13
N TYR A 49 2.40 10.46 -4.80
CA TYR A 49 3.82 10.37 -4.42
C TYR A 49 4.73 9.96 -5.58
N TYR A 50 4.22 9.16 -6.52
CA TYR A 50 5.03 8.56 -7.57
C TYR A 50 4.86 9.25 -8.93
N PHE A 51 3.68 9.79 -9.23
CA PHE A 51 3.38 10.39 -10.52
C PHE A 51 3.14 11.90 -10.45
N SER A 52 3.28 12.57 -11.59
CA SER A 52 2.94 13.96 -11.82
C SER A 52 2.39 14.12 -13.23
N LEU A 53 1.57 15.13 -13.48
CA LEU A 53 1.14 15.45 -14.84
C LEU A 53 2.19 16.36 -15.48
N ASN A 54 2.60 16.01 -16.70
CA ASN A 54 3.38 16.94 -17.51
C ASN A 54 2.47 18.04 -18.11
N GLU A 55 3.08 19.01 -18.79
CA GLU A 55 2.39 20.12 -19.47
C GLU A 55 1.32 19.68 -20.48
N ASN A 56 1.38 18.43 -20.96
CA ASN A 56 0.45 17.84 -21.92
C ASN A 56 -0.61 16.96 -21.25
N GLY A 57 -0.66 16.92 -19.90
CA GLY A 57 -1.64 16.15 -19.15
C GLY A 57 -1.37 14.64 -19.08
N PHE A 58 -0.16 14.18 -19.43
CA PHE A 58 0.22 12.78 -19.29
C PHE A 58 0.92 12.53 -17.94
N TYR A 59 0.62 11.38 -17.33
CA TYR A 59 1.33 10.90 -16.14
C TYR A 59 2.80 10.63 -16.46
N VAL A 60 3.69 11.25 -15.69
CA VAL A 60 5.13 11.02 -15.71
C VAL A 60 5.63 10.77 -14.29
N HIS A 61 6.70 10.01 -14.14
CA HIS A 61 7.32 9.78 -12.84
C HIS A 61 7.79 11.11 -12.24
N LYS A 62 7.47 11.36 -10.97
CA LYS A 62 8.02 12.50 -10.24
C LYS A 62 9.54 12.41 -10.18
N GLU A 63 10.21 13.55 -10.20
CA GLU A 63 11.66 13.61 -10.02
C GLU A 63 12.03 13.00 -8.66
N GLY A 64 12.83 11.92 -8.67
CA GLY A 64 13.13 11.14 -7.46
C GLY A 64 12.11 10.06 -7.09
N GLY A 65 10.99 9.93 -7.81
CA GLY A 65 9.97 8.89 -7.62
C GLY A 65 10.54 7.48 -7.75
N SER A 66 11.47 7.26 -8.68
CA SER A 66 12.19 5.99 -8.86
C SER A 66 13.10 5.60 -7.69
N LYS A 67 13.35 6.51 -6.74
CA LYS A 67 14.10 6.25 -5.50
C LYS A 67 13.20 5.99 -4.30
N MET A 68 11.88 6.03 -4.47
CA MET A 68 10.92 5.74 -3.40
C MET A 68 10.78 4.25 -3.22
N ILE A 69 10.71 3.81 -1.96
CA ILE A 69 10.51 2.41 -1.61
C ILE A 69 9.07 2.26 -1.12
N TRP A 70 8.27 1.52 -1.87
CA TRP A 70 6.90 1.18 -1.52
C TRP A 70 6.84 -0.23 -0.96
N ASN A 71 6.55 -0.37 0.33
CA ASN A 71 6.41 -1.64 0.99
C ASN A 71 4.95 -1.89 1.31
N ILE A 72 4.38 -2.96 0.75
CA ILE A 72 3.03 -3.40 1.06
C ILE A 72 3.09 -4.74 1.77
N GLU A 73 2.40 -4.86 2.89
CA GLU A 73 2.34 -6.12 3.62
C GLU A 73 1.57 -7.15 2.79
N ASN A 74 2.21 -8.28 2.54
CA ASN A 74 1.57 -9.46 1.99
C ASN A 74 0.79 -10.16 3.11
N CYS A 75 -0.38 -9.61 3.41
CA CYS A 75 -1.27 -10.09 4.46
C CYS A 75 -1.72 -11.52 4.17
N LEU A 76 -1.39 -12.44 5.09
CA LEU A 76 -1.91 -13.79 5.03
C LEU A 76 -3.33 -13.79 5.61
N TYR A 77 -4.31 -14.20 4.80
CA TYR A 77 -5.63 -14.53 5.33
C TYR A 77 -5.51 -15.73 6.27
N THR A 78 -6.32 -15.77 7.32
CA THR A 78 -6.38 -16.91 8.23
C THR A 78 -7.63 -17.74 7.94
N ASN A 79 -7.64 -19.01 8.37
CA ASN A 79 -8.82 -19.86 8.28
C ASN A 79 -10.01 -19.34 9.10
N ALA A 80 -9.82 -18.33 9.95
CA ALA A 80 -10.87 -17.68 10.73
C ALA A 80 -11.58 -16.55 9.96
N ASN A 81 -11.03 -16.09 8.83
CA ASN A 81 -11.67 -15.07 8.00
C ASN A 81 -12.89 -15.65 7.28
N ALA A 82 -13.97 -14.88 7.18
CA ALA A 82 -15.09 -15.26 6.32
C ALA A 82 -14.61 -15.34 4.86
N SER A 83 -15.25 -16.20 4.06
CA SER A 83 -14.87 -16.41 2.65
C SER A 83 -14.81 -15.09 1.86
N LYS A 84 -15.76 -14.18 2.13
CA LYS A 84 -15.81 -12.85 1.53
C LYS A 84 -14.59 -11.99 1.89
N ASP A 85 -14.23 -11.91 3.18
CA ASP A 85 -13.11 -11.08 3.63
C ASP A 85 -11.78 -11.54 3.01
N ARG A 86 -11.61 -12.86 2.89
CA ARG A 86 -10.46 -13.45 2.20
C ARG A 86 -10.45 -13.07 0.73
N ASP A 87 -11.56 -13.26 0.03
CA ASP A 87 -11.63 -13.03 -1.42
C ASP A 87 -11.46 -11.54 -1.75
N ASP A 88 -12.01 -10.65 -0.93
CA ASP A 88 -11.86 -9.20 -1.04
C ASP A 88 -10.42 -8.74 -0.78
N LEU A 89 -9.74 -9.30 0.22
CA LEU A 89 -8.30 -9.06 0.43
C LEU A 89 -7.48 -9.53 -0.78
N LEU A 90 -7.74 -10.73 -1.30
CA LEU A 90 -7.01 -11.26 -2.46
C LEU A 90 -7.24 -10.40 -3.72
N ARG A 91 -8.46 -9.89 -3.94
CA ARG A 91 -8.77 -8.95 -5.02
C ARG A 91 -7.97 -7.66 -4.91
N LEU A 92 -7.86 -7.10 -3.70
CA LEU A 92 -7.08 -5.89 -3.45
C LEU A 92 -5.59 -6.14 -3.78
N LEU A 93 -4.98 -7.16 -3.17
CA LEU A 93 -3.55 -7.45 -3.36
C LEU A 93 -3.22 -7.73 -4.83
N TRP A 94 -4.09 -8.46 -5.53
CA TRP A 94 -3.91 -8.77 -6.94
C TRP A 94 -4.05 -7.53 -7.83
N SER A 95 -5.04 -6.68 -7.55
CA SER A 95 -5.21 -5.39 -8.26
C SER A 95 -3.95 -4.52 -8.11
N CYS A 96 -3.43 -4.37 -6.89
CA CYS A 96 -2.17 -3.64 -6.67
C CYS A 96 -0.98 -4.28 -7.39
N THR A 97 -0.90 -5.62 -7.43
CA THR A 97 0.19 -6.33 -8.12
C THR A 97 0.19 -6.05 -9.62
N ILE A 98 -0.99 -6.04 -10.25
CA ILE A 98 -1.13 -5.78 -11.69
C ILE A 98 -0.81 -4.31 -11.99
N SER A 99 -1.38 -3.39 -11.21
CA SER A 99 -1.25 -1.95 -11.46
C SER A 99 0.14 -1.42 -11.17
N TYR A 100 0.85 -1.97 -10.17
CA TYR A 100 2.10 -1.40 -9.66
C TYR A 100 3.19 -2.46 -9.49
N GLN A 101 3.86 -2.80 -10.58
CA GLN A 101 4.92 -3.81 -10.61
C GLN A 101 6.18 -3.43 -9.80
N PHE A 102 6.29 -2.16 -9.37
CA PHE A 102 7.40 -1.66 -8.55
C PHE A 102 7.18 -1.82 -7.04
N LEU A 103 6.01 -2.32 -6.61
CA LEU A 103 5.74 -2.55 -5.18
C LEU A 103 6.64 -3.66 -4.62
N ASN A 104 7.24 -3.40 -3.46
CA ASN A 104 7.95 -4.40 -2.69
C ASN A 104 6.99 -5.10 -1.73
N TRP A 105 6.71 -6.39 -1.99
CA TRP A 105 5.84 -7.20 -1.15
C TRP A 105 6.60 -7.71 0.08
N VAL A 106 6.15 -7.34 1.27
CA VAL A 106 6.81 -7.69 2.53
C VAL A 106 5.95 -8.67 3.30
N SER A 107 6.50 -9.83 3.67
CA SER A 107 5.75 -10.78 4.51
C SER A 107 5.58 -10.24 5.94
N SER A 108 4.38 -10.40 6.47
CA SER A 108 4.00 -10.08 7.86
C SER A 108 4.92 -10.70 8.93
N LYS A 109 5.56 -11.84 8.62
CA LYS A 109 6.51 -12.49 9.53
C LYS A 109 7.75 -11.64 9.77
N TYR A 110 8.25 -10.97 8.73
CA TYR A 110 9.47 -10.17 8.81
C TYR A 110 9.23 -8.82 9.49
N THR A 111 8.07 -8.21 9.29
CA THR A 111 7.72 -6.95 9.98
C THR A 111 7.56 -7.16 11.48
N LYS A 112 6.94 -8.28 11.88
CA LYS A 112 6.68 -8.60 13.30
C LYS A 112 7.92 -9.07 14.06
N SER A 113 8.82 -9.82 13.42
CA SER A 113 10.05 -10.32 14.05
C SER A 113 11.07 -9.21 14.37
N VAL A 114 10.99 -8.07 13.69
CA VAL A 114 11.91 -6.94 13.92
C VAL A 114 11.44 -6.04 15.07
N LEU A 115 10.12 -6.01 15.32
CA LEU A 115 9.52 -5.16 16.36
C LEU A 115 9.41 -5.85 17.73
N CYS A 116 9.38 -7.19 17.75
CA CYS A 116 9.34 -8.00 18.97
C CYS A 116 10.43 -9.08 18.94
N PRO A 117 11.67 -8.78 19.35
CA PRO A 117 12.70 -9.80 19.60
C PRO A 117 12.38 -10.70 20.80
#